data_AF-A0A8S2LFX3-F1
#
_entry.id   AF-A0A8S2LFX3-F1
#
_cell.length_a   1.000
_cell.length_b   1.000
_cell.length_c   1.000
_cell.angle_alpha   90.00
_cell.angle_beta   90.00
_cell.angle_gamma   90.00
#
_symmetry.space_group_name_H-M   'P 1'
#
loop_
_entity.id
_entity.type
_entity.pdbx_description
1 polymer ?
#
loop_
_entity_poly.entity_id
_entity_poly.type
_entity_poly.pdbx_seq_one_letter_code
_entity_poly.pdbx_strand_id
1 'polypeptide(L)'
;QPRITAIFAFNYAIGFAGTTCILVHTCLNEGKDIFNRFRSSISDVVDDIHGTLMAQYPEAPEWWYTVVFIVGFTIALIVCQVGGFMPWYMLFLAVIIGFIFLLPNAIMQAVANITMGLNVITEFIAGMIMPGDPIANVTFKTYAYITQVQGLFFLSDLKLGHYMKIPPRIMFMTQIVATVVAGIVNFVTAIYLIETIPNICTEKNIEWRCPISTTFYSASIIWGAIGPLKIFGSNSVYWPLLFGFLIGALLPVPVWMLRKKYPDTKWLQYVHFPIILSATSAIPTAPPGEYPSWLIVGFLFNFVLYRYARDWWKRYAFVFSASMSCGVVVSALLIFFALTNNNVNFPTWWGTGGITGDGCPLASANFSGIMPDYKPLL
;
A
#
# COMPACT_ATOMS: atom_id res chain seq x y z
N GLN A 1 12.91 -25.95 10.81
CA GLN A 1 12.99 -24.75 9.95
C GLN A 1 11.58 -24.30 9.62
N PRO A 2 11.25 -23.02 9.78
CA PRO A 2 9.94 -22.48 9.40
C PRO A 2 9.76 -22.58 7.88
N ARG A 3 8.58 -23.03 7.45
CA ARG A 3 8.21 -23.12 6.03
C ARG A 3 7.13 -22.10 5.73
N ILE A 4 7.37 -21.33 4.69
CA ILE A 4 6.44 -20.36 4.12
C ILE A 4 5.78 -21.00 2.89
N THR A 5 4.51 -20.69 2.63
CA THR A 5 3.80 -21.19 1.45
C THR A 5 4.42 -20.63 0.16
N ALA A 6 4.25 -21.35 -0.95
CA ALA A 6 4.84 -20.96 -2.24
C ALA A 6 4.39 -19.56 -2.69
N ILE A 7 3.14 -19.20 -2.43
CA ILE A 7 2.58 -17.90 -2.82
C ILE A 7 3.19 -16.74 -2.02
N PHE A 8 3.41 -16.93 -0.71
CA PHE A 8 4.11 -15.95 0.11
C PHE A 8 5.59 -15.83 -0.30
N ALA A 9 6.26 -16.96 -0.58
CA ALA A 9 7.65 -16.94 -1.04
C ALA A 9 7.80 -16.17 -2.37
N PHE A 10 6.89 -16.40 -3.32
CA PHE A 10 6.84 -15.69 -4.59
C PHE A 10 6.57 -14.19 -4.39
N ASN A 11 5.60 -13.85 -3.55
CA ASN A 11 5.28 -12.45 -3.26
C ASN A 11 6.43 -11.71 -2.57
N TYR A 12 7.15 -12.36 -1.66
CA TYR A 12 8.36 -11.77 -1.07
C TYR A 12 9.47 -11.59 -2.10
N ALA A 13 9.68 -12.53 -3.01
CA ALA A 13 10.64 -12.39 -4.11
C ALA A 13 10.36 -11.14 -4.95
N ILE A 14 9.09 -10.96 -5.32
CA ILE A 14 8.64 -9.81 -6.10
C ILE A 14 8.71 -8.52 -5.29
N GLY A 15 8.35 -8.55 -4.00
CA GLY A 15 8.47 -7.40 -3.11
C GLY A 15 9.92 -6.93 -2.98
N PHE A 16 10.87 -7.85 -2.81
CA PHE A 16 12.30 -7.54 -2.81
C PHE A 16 12.75 -6.93 -4.13
N ALA A 17 12.35 -7.49 -5.26
CA ALA A 17 12.67 -6.93 -6.57
C ALA A 17 12.03 -5.56 -6.79
N GLY A 18 10.78 -5.36 -6.38
CA GLY A 18 10.05 -4.11 -6.56
C GLY A 18 10.71 -2.94 -5.83
N THR A 19 11.12 -3.15 -4.57
CA THR A 19 11.71 -2.09 -3.73
C THR A 19 13.00 -1.50 -4.27
N THR A 20 13.90 -2.31 -4.85
CA THR A 20 15.10 -1.78 -5.50
C THR A 20 14.82 -1.30 -6.92
N CYS A 21 13.88 -1.94 -7.62
CA CYS A 21 13.48 -1.55 -8.97
C CYS A 21 12.92 -0.13 -9.00
N ILE A 22 12.05 0.25 -8.06
CA ILE A 22 11.46 1.59 -8.02
C ILE A 22 12.52 2.67 -7.80
N LEU A 23 13.50 2.44 -6.92
CA LEU A 23 14.60 3.37 -6.67
C LEU A 23 15.44 3.56 -7.93
N VAL A 24 15.91 2.46 -8.53
CA VAL A 24 16.77 2.53 -9.71
C VAL A 24 16.01 3.11 -10.92
N HIS A 25 14.75 2.70 -11.13
CA HIS A 25 13.91 3.23 -12.20
C HIS A 25 13.70 4.74 -12.07
N THR A 26 13.41 5.22 -10.85
CA THR A 26 13.22 6.65 -10.58
C THR A 26 14.53 7.42 -10.79
N CYS A 27 15.65 6.93 -10.26
CA CYS A 27 16.95 7.58 -10.42
C CYS A 27 17.39 7.66 -11.90
N LEU A 28 17.14 6.62 -12.70
CA LEU A 28 17.59 6.57 -14.10
C LEU A 28 16.70 7.36 -15.06
N ASN A 29 15.37 7.27 -14.90
CA ASN A 29 14.43 7.91 -15.82
C ASN A 29 14.11 9.34 -15.40
N GLU A 30 13.81 9.56 -14.12
CA GLU A 30 13.24 10.80 -13.61
C GLU A 30 14.28 11.65 -12.85
N GLY A 31 15.47 11.12 -12.58
CA GLY A 31 16.47 11.78 -11.74
C GLY A 31 16.90 13.18 -12.22
N LYS A 32 17.00 13.39 -13.54
CA LYS A 32 17.31 14.71 -14.10
C LYS A 32 16.17 15.69 -13.90
N ASP A 33 14.94 15.25 -14.12
CA ASP A 33 13.75 16.08 -13.99
C ASP A 33 13.48 16.42 -12.52
N ILE A 34 13.70 15.47 -11.60
CA ILE A 34 13.69 15.70 -10.15
C ILE A 34 14.70 16.78 -9.78
N PHE A 35 15.94 16.67 -10.25
CA PHE A 35 16.99 17.64 -9.92
C PHE A 35 16.68 19.03 -10.47
N ASN A 36 16.21 19.11 -11.72
CA ASN A 36 15.83 20.37 -12.36
C ASN A 36 14.65 21.03 -11.62
N ARG A 37 13.62 20.25 -11.25
CA ARG A 37 12.45 20.73 -10.50
C ARG A 37 12.80 21.16 -9.07
N PHE A 38 13.69 20.42 -8.41
CA PHE A 38 14.20 20.80 -7.09
C PHE A 38 14.99 22.11 -7.16
N ARG A 39 15.74 22.34 -8.24
CA ARG A 39 16.44 23.60 -8.44
C ARG A 39 15.49 24.75 -8.79
N SER A 40 14.47 24.50 -9.60
CA SER A 40 13.49 25.52 -9.98
C SER A 40 12.58 25.94 -8.83
N SER A 41 12.24 25.02 -7.93
CA SER A 41 11.45 25.31 -6.72
C SER A 41 12.18 26.24 -5.75
N ILE A 42 13.52 26.24 -5.76
CA ILE A 42 14.33 27.17 -4.95
C ILE A 42 14.37 28.56 -5.58
N SER A 43 14.12 28.69 -6.89
CA SER A 43 14.19 29.94 -7.63
C SER A 43 12.84 30.65 -7.85
N ASP A 44 11.75 30.17 -7.23
CA ASP A 44 10.39 30.74 -7.34
C ASP A 44 9.89 30.97 -8.78
N VAL A 45 10.38 30.18 -9.75
CA VAL A 45 9.94 30.29 -11.14
C VAL A 45 8.61 29.55 -11.28
N VAL A 46 7.52 30.32 -11.37
CA VAL A 46 6.17 29.80 -11.57
C VAL A 46 5.97 29.50 -13.07
N ASP A 47 6.20 28.24 -13.47
CA ASP A 47 6.06 27.80 -14.87
C ASP A 47 4.61 27.45 -15.29
N ASP A 48 3.67 27.31 -14.35
CA ASP A 48 2.30 26.85 -14.62
C ASP A 48 1.24 27.94 -14.37
N ILE A 49 0.26 28.04 -15.28
CA ILE A 49 -0.92 28.91 -15.16
C ILE A 49 -1.68 28.65 -13.85
N HIS A 50 -1.68 27.41 -13.36
CA HIS A 50 -2.29 27.10 -12.08
C HIS A 50 -1.54 27.74 -10.91
N GLY A 51 -0.20 27.79 -10.99
CA GLY A 51 0.63 28.48 -10.00
C GLY A 51 0.40 29.98 -10.03
N THR A 52 0.30 30.59 -11.21
CA THR A 52 -0.01 32.03 -11.34
C THR A 52 -1.36 32.38 -10.72
N LEU A 53 -2.38 31.56 -10.95
CA LEU A 53 -3.71 31.76 -10.35
C LEU A 53 -3.71 31.51 -8.83
N MET A 54 -2.81 30.66 -8.32
CA MET A 54 -2.69 30.40 -6.89
C MET A 54 -1.86 31.44 -6.14
N ALA A 55 -1.00 32.19 -6.83
CA ALA A 55 -0.16 33.24 -6.25
C ALA A 55 -0.96 34.37 -5.58
N GLN A 56 -2.25 34.50 -5.88
CA GLN A 56 -3.15 35.44 -5.20
C GLN A 56 -3.46 35.02 -3.75
N TYR A 57 -3.34 33.74 -3.42
CA TYR A 57 -3.60 33.22 -2.08
C TYR A 57 -2.31 33.17 -1.26
N PRO A 58 -2.33 33.60 0.01
CA PRO A 58 -1.17 33.49 0.85
C PRO A 58 -0.87 32.00 1.14
N GLU A 59 0.38 31.61 0.93
CA GLU A 59 0.83 30.27 1.24
C GLU A 59 0.73 29.96 2.74
N ALA A 60 0.65 28.66 3.05
CA ALA A 60 0.71 28.19 4.42
C ALA A 60 2.18 28.29 4.88
N PRO A 61 2.48 28.97 6.00
CA PRO A 61 3.85 29.07 6.47
C PRO A 61 4.45 27.70 6.76
N GLU A 62 5.72 27.48 6.37
CA GLU A 62 6.41 26.21 6.60
C GLU A 62 6.44 25.79 8.08
N TRP A 63 6.47 26.76 8.99
CA TRP A 63 6.48 26.49 10.43
C TRP A 63 5.22 25.78 10.92
N TRP A 64 4.07 25.90 10.23
CA TRP A 64 2.86 25.13 10.57
C TRP A 64 3.12 23.63 10.40
N TYR A 65 3.74 23.24 9.29
CA TYR A 65 4.13 21.85 9.04
C TYR A 65 5.19 21.36 10.02
N THR A 66 6.18 22.20 10.31
CA THR A 66 7.25 21.87 11.27
C THR A 66 6.70 21.63 12.67
N VAL A 67 5.75 22.46 13.14
CA VAL A 67 5.11 22.27 14.44
C VAL A 67 4.32 20.97 14.48
N VAL A 68 3.52 20.66 13.45
CA VAL A 68 2.77 19.39 13.37
C VAL A 68 3.73 18.19 13.38
N PHE A 69 4.83 18.27 12.63
CA PHE A 69 5.86 17.23 12.61
C PHE A 69 6.49 17.03 13.99
N ILE A 70 6.94 18.10 14.64
CA ILE A 70 7.58 18.03 15.97
C ILE A 70 6.61 17.47 17.01
N VAL A 71 5.37 17.96 17.04
CA VAL A 71 4.36 17.49 17.99
C VAL A 71 4.04 16.01 17.75
N GLY A 72 3.76 15.62 16.50
CA GLY A 72 3.48 14.24 16.14
C GLY A 72 4.65 13.29 16.42
N PHE A 73 5.87 13.70 16.08
CA PHE A 73 7.08 12.93 16.34
C PHE A 73 7.36 12.76 17.84
N THR A 74 7.14 13.82 18.63
CA THR A 74 7.30 13.78 20.09
C THR A 74 6.28 12.84 20.73
N ILE A 75 5.01 12.91 20.31
CA ILE A 75 3.98 11.98 20.78
C ILE A 75 4.35 10.54 20.42
N ALA A 76 4.79 10.29 19.18
CA ALA A 76 5.25 8.97 18.74
C ALA A 76 6.43 8.44 19.59
N LEU A 77 7.41 9.28 19.89
CA LEU A 77 8.53 8.93 20.77
C LEU A 77 8.06 8.55 22.18
N ILE A 78 7.18 9.36 22.77
CA ILE A 78 6.63 9.11 24.12
C ILE A 78 5.88 7.77 24.14
N VAL A 79 5.02 7.52 23.14
CA VAL A 79 4.25 6.27 23.05
C VAL A 79 5.19 5.06 22.90
N CYS A 80 6.21 5.15 22.04
CA CYS A 80 7.18 4.06 21.86
C CYS A 80 7.97 3.76 23.13
N GLN A 81 8.41 4.79 23.86
CA GLN A 81 9.26 4.64 25.03
C GLN A 81 8.48 4.23 26.29
N VAL A 82 7.30 4.83 26.51
CA VAL A 82 6.44 4.52 27.67
C VAL A 82 5.75 3.17 27.49
N GLY A 83 5.30 2.87 26.27
CA GLY A 83 4.68 1.59 25.93
C GLY A 83 5.67 0.42 25.79
N GLY A 84 6.98 0.69 25.80
CA GLY A 84 8.01 -0.34 25.63
C GLY A 84 7.97 -1.02 24.25
N PHE A 85 7.35 -0.37 23.25
CA PHE A 85 7.12 -0.98 21.94
C PHE A 85 8.37 -1.01 21.07
N MET A 86 9.20 0.04 21.12
CA MET A 86 10.34 0.19 20.20
C MET A 86 11.36 1.20 20.76
N PRO A 87 12.68 0.97 20.61
CA PRO A 87 13.71 1.96 20.96
C PRO A 87 13.61 3.25 20.15
N TRP A 88 13.98 4.38 20.76
CA TRP A 88 13.87 5.71 20.16
C TRP A 88 14.60 5.86 18.82
N TYR A 89 15.80 5.27 18.65
CA TYR A 89 16.60 5.41 17.44
C TYR A 89 15.96 4.73 16.21
N MET A 90 15.13 3.70 16.43
CA MET A 90 14.42 3.01 15.36
C MET A 90 13.32 3.89 14.78
N LEU A 91 12.73 4.81 15.57
CA LEU A 91 11.75 5.76 15.05
C LEU A 91 12.39 6.73 14.05
N PHE A 92 13.60 7.22 14.34
CA PHE A 92 14.36 8.05 13.39
C PHE A 92 14.63 7.31 12.09
N LEU A 93 15.07 6.06 12.18
CA LEU A 93 15.32 5.22 11.01
C LEU A 93 14.03 5.00 10.19
N ALA A 94 12.89 4.77 10.85
CA ALA A 94 11.59 4.61 10.19
C ALA A 94 11.20 5.85 9.37
N VAL A 95 11.36 7.06 9.95
CA VAL A 95 11.07 8.32 9.27
C VAL A 95 12.01 8.55 8.08
N ILE A 96 13.31 8.26 8.23
CA ILE A 96 14.29 8.39 7.15
C ILE A 96 13.94 7.48 5.97
N ILE A 97 13.61 6.21 6.24
CA ILE A 97 13.21 5.26 5.19
C ILE A 97 11.92 5.73 4.51
N GLY A 98 10.92 6.12 5.30
CA GLY A 98 9.66 6.66 4.77
C GLY A 98 9.90 7.85 3.83
N PHE A 99 10.78 8.78 4.23
CA PHE A 99 11.14 9.96 3.42
C PHE A 99 11.83 9.59 2.10
N ILE A 100 12.83 8.69 2.12
CA ILE A 100 13.56 8.26 0.90
C ILE A 100 12.60 7.64 -0.12
N PHE A 101 11.66 6.81 0.34
CA PHE A 101 10.72 6.12 -0.52
C PHE A 101 9.45 6.93 -0.85
N LEU A 102 9.22 8.07 -0.19
CA LEU A 102 8.06 8.93 -0.46
C LEU A 102 8.09 9.44 -1.92
N LEU A 103 9.20 10.05 -2.34
CA LEU A 103 9.30 10.66 -3.67
C LEU A 103 9.19 9.64 -4.83
N PRO A 104 9.92 8.50 -4.84
CA PRO A 104 9.76 7.47 -5.87
C PRO A 104 8.34 6.92 -5.95
N ASN A 105 7.71 6.65 -4.80
CA ASN A 105 6.34 6.15 -4.80
C ASN A 105 5.32 7.21 -5.22
N ALA A 106 5.55 8.49 -4.90
CA ALA A 106 4.70 9.59 -5.37
C ALA A 106 4.73 9.72 -6.88
N ILE A 107 5.91 9.59 -7.51
CA ILE A 107 6.05 9.62 -8.97
C ILE A 107 5.34 8.41 -9.60
N MET A 108 5.56 7.22 -9.05
CA MET A 108 4.89 6.00 -9.53
C MET A 108 3.37 6.09 -9.43
N GLN A 109 2.84 6.61 -8.32
CA GLN A 109 1.42 6.82 -8.15
C GLN A 109 0.89 7.89 -9.10
N ALA A 110 1.65 8.97 -9.33
CA ALA A 110 1.25 10.02 -10.26
C ALA A 110 1.19 9.55 -11.73
N VAL A 111 2.06 8.62 -12.14
CA VAL A 111 2.12 8.11 -13.53
C VAL A 111 1.17 6.92 -13.73
N ALA A 112 1.14 5.99 -12.80
CA ALA A 112 0.50 4.68 -12.97
C ALA A 112 -0.69 4.45 -12.03
N ASN A 113 -0.94 5.35 -11.09
CA ASN A 113 -1.93 5.17 -10.01
C ASN A 113 -1.73 3.88 -9.19
N ILE A 114 -0.48 3.44 -9.06
CA ILE A 114 -0.08 2.26 -8.30
C ILE A 114 1.03 2.65 -7.32
N THR A 115 0.89 2.21 -6.08
CA THR A 115 1.88 2.40 -5.01
C THR A 115 2.51 1.07 -4.63
N MET A 116 3.83 1.01 -4.50
CA MET A 116 4.47 -0.17 -3.95
C MET A 116 4.40 -0.18 -2.43
N GLY A 117 4.08 -1.34 -1.85
CA GLY A 117 4.12 -1.55 -0.41
C GLY A 117 5.57 -1.63 0.10
N LEU A 118 5.98 -0.72 1.00
CA LEU A 118 7.25 -0.83 1.72
C LEU A 118 7.21 -1.85 2.88
N ASN A 119 6.09 -2.55 3.05
CA ASN A 119 5.88 -3.50 4.13
C ASN A 119 7.05 -4.49 4.28
N VAL A 120 7.48 -5.11 3.18
CA VAL A 120 8.49 -6.17 3.23
C VAL A 120 9.88 -5.62 3.58
N ILE A 121 10.29 -4.47 3.02
CA ILE A 121 11.65 -3.93 3.27
C ILE A 121 11.78 -3.33 4.66
N THR A 122 10.72 -2.68 5.15
CA THR A 122 10.70 -2.11 6.50
C THR A 122 10.73 -3.22 7.56
N GLU A 123 9.95 -4.28 7.36
CA GLU A 123 9.96 -5.48 8.21
C GLU A 123 11.29 -6.23 8.15
N PHE A 124 11.91 -6.31 6.97
CA PHE A 124 13.24 -6.90 6.79
C PHE A 124 14.31 -6.13 7.57
N ILE A 125 14.36 -4.80 7.43
CA ILE A 125 15.35 -3.96 8.11
C ILE A 125 15.16 -4.03 9.63
N ALA A 126 13.93 -3.90 10.12
CA ALA A 126 13.65 -3.98 11.55
C ALA A 126 13.98 -5.36 12.12
N GLY A 127 13.61 -6.44 11.43
CA GLY A 127 13.94 -7.80 11.85
C GLY A 127 15.44 -8.11 11.83
N MET A 128 16.22 -7.45 10.97
CA MET A 128 17.69 -7.56 10.97
C MET A 128 18.32 -6.87 12.19
N ILE A 129 17.77 -5.73 12.62
CA ILE A 129 18.30 -4.94 13.74
C ILE A 129 17.85 -5.50 15.09
N MET A 130 16.59 -5.90 15.20
CA MET A 130 15.97 -6.42 16.44
C MET A 130 15.27 -7.75 16.17
N PRO A 131 16.03 -8.84 15.99
CA PRO A 131 15.44 -10.16 15.83
C PRO A 131 14.81 -10.63 17.15
N GLY A 132 13.62 -11.25 17.07
CA GLY A 132 12.94 -11.85 18.22
C GLY A 132 11.84 -10.98 18.83
N ASP A 133 11.71 -9.71 18.43
CA ASP A 133 10.66 -8.81 18.91
C ASP A 133 9.62 -8.50 17.80
N PRO A 134 8.47 -9.20 17.77
CA PRO A 134 7.43 -8.96 16.78
C PRO A 134 6.71 -7.63 16.96
N ILE A 135 6.60 -7.13 18.19
CA ILE A 135 5.88 -5.89 18.49
C ILE A 135 6.69 -4.70 18.01
N ALA A 136 8.00 -4.70 18.26
CA ALA A 136 8.90 -3.67 17.77
C ALA A 136 8.95 -3.61 16.23
N ASN A 137 8.94 -4.77 15.57
CA ASN A 137 8.94 -4.85 14.12
C ASN A 137 7.65 -4.26 13.51
N VAL A 138 6.49 -4.67 14.01
CA VAL A 138 5.20 -4.14 13.59
C VAL A 138 5.12 -2.63 13.81
N THR A 139 5.59 -2.15 14.95
CA THR A 139 5.60 -0.72 15.28
C THR A 139 6.47 0.05 14.29
N PHE A 140 7.68 -0.44 13.99
CA PHE A 140 8.57 0.15 13.00
C PHE A 140 7.93 0.22 11.62
N LYS A 141 7.34 -0.88 11.15
CA LYS A 141 6.62 -0.95 9.88
C LYS A 141 5.50 0.09 9.82
N THR A 142 4.68 0.20 10.86
CA THR A 142 3.60 1.18 10.90
C THR A 142 4.15 2.61 10.75
N TYR A 143 5.19 2.96 11.50
CA TYR A 143 5.79 4.29 11.39
C TYR A 143 6.55 4.56 10.09
N ALA A 144 7.07 3.55 9.40
CA ALA A 144 7.78 3.74 8.13
C ALA A 144 6.84 3.73 6.91
N TYR A 145 5.93 2.76 6.84
CA TYR A 145 5.06 2.55 5.69
C TYR A 145 3.77 3.37 5.77
N ILE A 146 3.08 3.39 6.91
CA ILE A 146 1.79 4.11 6.99
C ILE A 146 2.01 5.62 6.90
N THR A 147 3.07 6.15 7.50
CA THR A 147 3.42 7.58 7.36
C THR A 147 3.69 7.95 5.91
N GLN A 148 4.35 7.09 5.15
CA GLN A 148 4.57 7.28 3.72
C GLN A 148 3.25 7.27 2.94
N VAL A 149 2.36 6.29 3.19
CA VAL A 149 1.04 6.22 2.55
C VAL A 149 0.20 7.47 2.88
N GLN A 150 0.19 7.91 4.14
CA GLN A 150 -0.49 9.14 4.55
C GLN A 150 0.13 10.38 3.89
N GLY A 151 1.46 10.41 3.73
CA GLY A 151 2.15 11.46 2.99
C GLY A 151 1.74 11.52 1.52
N LEU A 152 1.50 10.36 0.87
CA LEU A 152 1.00 10.30 -0.50
C LEU A 152 -0.43 10.84 -0.63
N PHE A 153 -1.33 10.46 0.30
CA PHE A 153 -2.69 11.00 0.33
C PHE A 153 -2.69 12.51 0.58
N PHE A 154 -1.87 12.97 1.52
CA PHE A 154 -1.68 14.39 1.80
C PHE A 154 -1.23 15.17 0.55
N LEU A 155 -0.27 14.64 -0.22
CA LEU A 155 0.19 15.23 -1.49
C LEU A 155 -0.91 15.22 -2.57
N SER A 156 -1.69 14.14 -2.65
CA SER A 156 -2.82 14.05 -3.57
C SER A 156 -3.87 15.12 -3.29
N ASP A 157 -4.20 15.34 -2.01
CA ASP A 157 -5.15 16.35 -1.57
C ASP A 157 -4.65 17.77 -1.84
N LEU A 158 -3.37 18.05 -1.60
CA LEU A 158 -2.78 19.35 -1.94
C LEU A 158 -2.86 19.62 -3.44
N LYS A 159 -2.60 18.62 -4.27
CA LYS A 159 -2.70 18.73 -5.72
C LYS A 159 -4.15 18.95 -6.18
N LEU A 160 -5.11 18.25 -5.58
CA LEU A 160 -6.54 18.48 -5.81
C LEU A 160 -6.93 19.92 -5.42
N GLY A 161 -6.50 20.39 -4.25
CA GLY A 161 -6.73 21.75 -3.79
C GLY A 161 -6.15 22.81 -4.73
N HIS A 162 -4.95 22.56 -5.26
CA HIS A 162 -4.29 23.43 -6.25
C HIS A 162 -5.06 23.52 -7.58
N TYR A 163 -5.68 22.43 -8.02
CA TYR A 163 -6.55 22.41 -9.20
C TYR A 163 -7.90 23.09 -8.95
N MET A 164 -8.48 22.88 -7.76
CA MET A 164 -9.77 23.46 -7.36
C MET A 164 -9.68 24.92 -6.89
N LYS A 165 -8.47 25.50 -6.82
CA LYS A 165 -8.20 26.87 -6.34
C LYS A 165 -8.65 27.11 -4.90
N ILE A 166 -8.47 26.10 -4.05
CA ILE A 166 -8.74 26.21 -2.61
C ILE A 166 -7.52 26.89 -1.95
N PRO A 167 -7.72 27.94 -1.12
CA PRO A 167 -6.61 28.61 -0.44
C PRO A 167 -5.77 27.63 0.40
N PRO A 168 -4.42 27.66 0.32
CA PRO A 168 -3.54 26.67 0.99
C PRO A 168 -3.74 26.57 2.49
N ARG A 169 -3.97 27.70 3.17
CA ARG A 169 -4.20 27.74 4.63
C ARG A 169 -5.48 27.03 5.05
N ILE A 170 -6.55 27.17 4.25
CA ILE A 170 -7.82 26.47 4.50
C ILE A 170 -7.64 24.98 4.25
N MET A 171 -6.89 24.62 3.21
CA MET A 171 -6.56 23.22 2.91
C MET A 171 -5.86 22.55 4.10
N PHE A 172 -4.82 23.19 4.62
CA PHE A 172 -4.09 22.71 5.80
C PHE A 172 -4.99 22.49 7.02
N MET A 173 -5.82 23.48 7.37
CA MET A 173 -6.74 23.36 8.52
C MET A 173 -7.78 22.25 8.31
N THR A 174 -8.29 22.12 7.09
CA THR A 174 -9.25 21.07 6.74
C THR A 174 -8.64 19.69 6.91
N GLN A 175 -7.39 19.50 6.46
CA GLN A 175 -6.67 18.25 6.60
C GLN A 175 -6.44 17.90 8.06
N ILE A 176 -5.99 18.85 8.90
CA ILE A 176 -5.82 18.61 10.34
C ILE A 176 -7.13 18.15 10.99
N VAL A 177 -8.22 18.89 10.77
CA VAL A 177 -9.52 18.57 11.36
C VAL A 177 -9.99 17.19 10.88
N ALA A 178 -9.88 16.92 9.58
CA ALA A 178 -10.27 15.64 8.99
C ALA A 178 -9.44 14.48 9.57
N THR A 179 -8.12 14.64 9.75
CA THR A 179 -7.27 13.61 10.35
C THR A 179 -7.63 13.32 11.80
N VAL A 180 -7.93 14.36 12.61
CA VAL A 180 -8.35 14.19 14.00
C VAL A 180 -9.69 13.46 14.07
N VAL A 181 -10.68 13.90 13.29
CA VAL A 181 -12.01 13.25 13.24
C VAL A 181 -11.90 11.80 12.77
N ALA A 182 -11.17 11.56 11.68
CA ALA A 182 -10.97 10.22 11.14
C ALA A 182 -10.24 9.31 12.14
N GLY A 183 -9.23 9.82 12.84
CA GLY A 183 -8.52 9.08 13.88
C GLY A 183 -9.43 8.63 15.02
N ILE A 184 -10.25 9.55 15.55
CA ILE A 184 -11.19 9.25 16.63
C ILE A 184 -12.26 8.26 16.17
N VAL A 185 -12.89 8.51 15.02
CA VAL A 185 -13.97 7.65 14.51
C VAL A 185 -13.46 6.23 14.21
N ASN A 186 -12.29 6.09 13.57
CA ASN A 186 -11.70 4.78 13.32
C ASN A 186 -11.36 4.04 14.61
N PHE A 187 -10.83 4.74 15.62
CA PHE A 187 -10.48 4.13 16.91
C PHE A 187 -11.73 3.67 17.68
N VAL A 188 -12.75 4.52 17.80
CA VAL A 188 -14.02 4.18 18.47
C VAL A 188 -14.71 3.02 17.76
N THR A 189 -14.74 3.03 16.43
CA THR A 189 -15.35 1.95 15.64
C THR A 189 -14.60 0.63 15.84
N ALA A 190 -13.26 0.67 15.88
CA ALA A 190 -12.46 -0.53 16.12
C ALA A 190 -12.74 -1.15 17.50
N ILE A 191 -12.79 -0.34 18.56
CA ILE A 191 -13.13 -0.81 19.91
C ILE A 191 -14.55 -1.39 19.93
N TYR A 192 -15.51 -0.66 19.38
CA TYR A 192 -16.91 -1.09 19.32
C TYR A 192 -17.07 -2.46 18.63
N LEU A 193 -16.39 -2.67 17.50
CA LEU A 193 -16.44 -3.94 16.78
C LEU A 193 -15.82 -5.09 17.58
N ILE A 194 -14.70 -4.85 18.26
CA ILE A 194 -14.01 -5.86 19.08
C ILE A 194 -14.85 -6.27 20.30
N GLU A 195 -15.53 -5.32 20.94
CA GLU A 195 -16.33 -5.57 22.14
C GLU A 195 -17.72 -6.15 21.84
N THR A 196 -18.34 -5.75 20.72
CA THR A 196 -19.73 -6.11 20.41
C THR A 196 -19.85 -7.43 19.66
N ILE A 197 -18.89 -7.76 18.80
CA ILE A 197 -19.01 -8.91 17.89
C ILE A 197 -18.27 -10.12 18.50
N PRO A 198 -18.99 -11.16 18.94
CA PRO A 198 -18.36 -12.34 19.52
C PRO A 198 -17.57 -13.08 18.43
N ASN A 199 -16.34 -13.51 18.72
CA ASN A 199 -15.47 -14.27 17.81
C ASN A 199 -15.07 -13.53 16.52
N ILE A 200 -14.95 -12.20 16.55
CA ILE A 200 -14.40 -11.40 15.43
C ILE A 200 -13.00 -11.89 15.01
N CYS A 201 -12.70 -11.89 13.72
CA CYS A 201 -11.43 -12.34 13.14
C CYS A 201 -11.08 -13.83 13.39
N THR A 202 -12.04 -14.67 13.81
CA THR A 202 -11.85 -16.13 13.94
C THR A 202 -12.40 -16.89 12.74
N GLU A 203 -11.90 -18.10 12.48
CA GLU A 203 -12.34 -18.94 11.36
C GLU A 203 -13.83 -19.32 11.42
N LYS A 204 -14.42 -19.27 12.61
CA LYS A 204 -15.83 -19.64 12.87
C LYS A 204 -16.82 -18.60 12.34
N ASN A 205 -16.42 -17.32 12.28
CA ASN A 205 -17.27 -16.24 11.79
C ASN A 205 -16.84 -15.83 10.38
N ILE A 206 -17.48 -16.44 9.37
CA ILE A 206 -17.17 -16.20 7.95
C ILE A 206 -17.43 -14.74 7.57
N GLU A 207 -18.50 -14.13 8.09
CA GLU A 207 -18.90 -12.75 7.79
C GLU A 207 -17.91 -11.71 8.34
N TRP A 208 -17.24 -12.02 9.45
CA TRP A 208 -16.34 -11.11 10.17
C TRP A 208 -14.88 -11.58 10.12
N ARG A 209 -14.47 -12.14 8.98
CA ARG A 209 -13.07 -12.51 8.73
C ARG A 209 -12.21 -11.26 8.55
N CYS A 210 -10.99 -11.30 9.10
CA CYS A 210 -10.04 -10.17 9.06
C CYS A 210 -8.77 -10.55 8.29
N PRO A 211 -8.85 -10.77 6.95
CA PRO A 211 -7.72 -11.30 6.17
C PRO A 211 -6.49 -10.37 6.18
N ILE A 212 -6.71 -9.06 6.23
CA ILE A 212 -5.63 -8.07 6.31
C ILE A 212 -4.92 -8.19 7.66
N SER A 213 -5.66 -8.24 8.76
CA SER A 213 -5.12 -8.36 10.12
C SER A 213 -4.40 -9.69 10.35
N THR A 214 -4.93 -10.80 9.82
CA THR A 214 -4.28 -12.13 9.94
C THR A 214 -3.00 -12.20 9.12
N THR A 215 -2.97 -11.59 7.93
CA THR A 215 -1.75 -11.47 7.13
C THR A 215 -0.72 -10.59 7.83
N PHE A 216 -1.15 -9.48 8.43
CA PHE A 216 -0.28 -8.59 9.20
C PHE A 216 0.30 -9.28 10.44
N TYR A 217 -0.49 -10.09 11.14
CA TYR A 217 -0.04 -10.95 12.24
C TYR A 217 0.94 -12.04 11.77
N SER A 218 0.66 -12.69 10.64
CA SER A 218 1.56 -13.73 10.09
C SER A 218 2.91 -13.13 9.67
N ALA A 219 2.90 -11.92 9.11
CA ALA A 219 4.11 -11.18 8.77
C ALA A 219 4.94 -10.82 10.00
N SER A 220 4.32 -10.43 11.13
CA SER A 220 5.04 -10.11 12.37
C SER A 220 5.76 -11.31 12.96
N ILE A 221 5.21 -12.52 12.82
CA ILE A 221 5.87 -13.76 13.24
C ILE A 221 7.08 -14.05 12.36
N ILE A 222 6.91 -13.96 11.02
CA ILE A 222 7.96 -14.24 10.04
C ILE A 222 9.13 -13.28 10.22
N TRP A 223 8.86 -11.98 10.21
CA TRP A 223 9.91 -10.96 10.17
C TRP A 223 10.38 -10.53 11.55
N GLY A 224 9.51 -10.55 12.56
CA GLY A 224 9.81 -10.08 13.91
C GLY A 224 10.25 -11.21 14.83
N ALA A 225 9.37 -12.16 15.11
CA ALA A 225 9.64 -13.23 16.08
C ALA A 225 10.74 -14.21 15.62
N ILE A 226 10.69 -14.67 14.37
CA ILE A 226 11.71 -15.58 13.82
C ILE A 226 12.94 -14.80 13.35
N GLY A 227 12.70 -13.68 12.68
CA GLY A 227 13.72 -12.82 12.12
C GLY A 227 14.23 -13.27 10.74
N PRO A 228 14.64 -12.31 9.88
CA PRO A 228 15.13 -12.58 8.53
C PRO A 228 16.39 -13.44 8.49
N LEU A 229 17.26 -13.36 9.51
CA LEU A 229 18.49 -14.17 9.57
C LEU A 229 18.22 -15.68 9.60
N LYS A 230 17.15 -16.11 10.27
CA LYS A 230 16.79 -17.54 10.35
C LYS A 230 16.01 -18.01 9.12
N ILE A 231 15.23 -17.14 8.49
CA ILE A 231 14.41 -17.48 7.32
C ILE A 231 15.20 -17.38 6.02
N PHE A 232 16.02 -16.34 5.84
CA PHE A 232 16.74 -16.04 4.61
C PHE A 232 18.26 -16.16 4.76
N GLY A 233 18.77 -16.69 5.87
CA GLY A 233 20.19 -16.94 6.06
C GLY A 233 20.75 -17.96 5.06
N SER A 234 22.08 -18.00 4.91
CA SER A 234 22.79 -18.84 3.92
C SER A 234 22.45 -20.33 3.96
N ASN A 235 22.04 -20.84 5.13
CA ASN A 235 21.67 -22.25 5.32
C ASN A 235 20.17 -22.53 5.07
N SER A 236 19.41 -21.55 4.59
CA SER A 236 17.97 -21.67 4.34
C SER A 236 17.66 -21.83 2.86
N VAL A 237 16.59 -22.58 2.58
CA VAL A 237 16.02 -22.77 1.24
C VAL A 237 15.54 -21.44 0.63
N TYR A 238 15.23 -20.44 1.46
CA TYR A 238 14.74 -19.13 1.02
C TYR A 238 15.85 -18.11 0.74
N TRP A 239 17.12 -18.43 0.98
CA TRP A 239 18.24 -17.53 0.68
C TRP A 239 18.24 -16.98 -0.76
N PRO A 240 17.93 -17.77 -1.81
CA PRO A 240 17.89 -17.27 -3.18
C PRO A 240 16.89 -16.13 -3.42
N LEU A 241 15.87 -15.98 -2.57
CA LEU A 241 14.90 -14.90 -2.67
C LEU A 241 15.55 -13.52 -2.47
N LEU A 242 16.64 -13.43 -1.73
CA LEU A 242 17.39 -12.19 -1.53
C LEU A 242 18.03 -11.68 -2.84
N PHE A 243 18.30 -12.55 -3.81
CA PHE A 243 18.71 -12.10 -5.16
C PHE A 243 17.63 -11.29 -5.87
N GLY A 244 16.38 -11.33 -5.40
CA GLY A 244 15.32 -10.43 -5.82
C GLY A 244 15.75 -8.97 -5.77
N PHE A 245 16.46 -8.54 -4.71
CA PHE A 245 16.98 -7.17 -4.62
C PHE A 245 17.94 -6.81 -5.76
N LEU A 246 18.85 -7.71 -6.11
CA LEU A 246 19.81 -7.51 -7.20
C LEU A 246 19.10 -7.51 -8.55
N ILE A 247 18.22 -8.47 -8.79
CA ILE A 247 17.43 -8.58 -10.02
C ILE A 247 16.57 -7.32 -10.20
N GLY A 248 15.90 -6.87 -9.13
CA GLY A 248 15.11 -5.64 -9.11
C GLY A 248 15.91 -4.40 -9.49
N ALA A 249 17.13 -4.27 -8.96
CA ALA A 249 18.03 -3.16 -9.28
C ALA A 249 18.52 -3.21 -10.74
N LEU A 250 18.75 -4.41 -11.28
CA LEU A 250 19.26 -4.59 -12.64
C LEU A 250 18.18 -4.50 -13.72
N LEU A 251 16.95 -4.95 -13.45
CA LEU A 251 15.83 -4.96 -14.40
C LEU A 251 15.58 -3.64 -15.15
N PRO A 252 15.56 -2.46 -14.51
CA PRO A 252 15.31 -1.20 -15.21
C PRO A 252 16.51 -0.74 -16.07
N VAL A 253 17.73 -1.25 -15.84
CA VAL A 253 18.95 -0.81 -16.52
C VAL A 253 18.95 -1.13 -18.02
N PRO A 254 18.67 -2.38 -18.48
CA PRO A 254 18.57 -2.69 -19.90
C PRO A 254 17.54 -1.85 -20.64
N VAL A 255 16.36 -1.63 -20.05
CA VAL A 255 15.30 -0.82 -20.69
C VAL A 255 15.72 0.64 -20.80
N TRP A 256 16.37 1.19 -19.78
CA TRP A 256 16.94 2.53 -19.84
C TRP A 256 18.03 2.65 -20.93
N MET A 257 18.95 1.69 -21.01
CA MET A 257 19.99 1.66 -22.05
C MET A 257 19.39 1.56 -23.46
N LEU A 258 18.39 0.69 -23.64
CA LEU A 258 17.70 0.53 -24.93
C LEU A 258 16.94 1.80 -25.31
N ARG A 259 16.29 2.47 -24.37
CA ARG A 259 15.60 3.76 -24.59
C ARG A 259 16.58 4.86 -25.01
N LYS A 260 17.80 4.86 -24.46
CA LYS A 260 18.86 5.81 -24.85
C LYS A 260 19.46 5.49 -26.22
N LYS A 261 19.58 4.21 -26.58
CA LYS A 261 20.13 3.77 -27.87
C LYS A 261 19.13 3.92 -29.02
N TYR A 262 17.84 3.71 -28.76
CA TYR A 262 16.77 3.79 -29.75
C TYR A 262 15.71 4.82 -29.28
N PRO A 263 15.94 6.12 -29.49
CA PRO A 263 14.98 7.15 -29.09
C PRO A 263 13.67 7.09 -29.89
N ASP A 264 13.69 6.54 -31.11
CA ASP A 264 12.53 6.50 -32.02
C ASP A 264 11.50 5.42 -31.65
N THR A 265 11.86 4.42 -30.82
CA THR A 265 10.98 3.32 -30.44
C THR A 265 10.06 3.72 -29.29
N LYS A 266 8.95 4.38 -29.62
CA LYS A 266 7.94 4.86 -28.66
C LYS A 266 7.39 3.78 -27.71
N TRP A 267 7.39 2.52 -28.10
CA TRP A 267 6.85 1.43 -27.25
C TRP A 267 7.71 1.16 -26.00
N LEU A 268 9.03 1.38 -26.07
CA LEU A 268 9.92 1.19 -24.92
C LEU A 268 9.64 2.19 -23.79
N GLN A 269 8.98 3.31 -24.10
CA GLN A 269 8.61 4.31 -23.10
C GLN A 269 7.46 3.83 -22.20
N TYR A 270 6.68 2.83 -22.62
CA TYR A 270 5.57 2.28 -21.83
C TYR A 270 5.97 1.09 -20.94
N VAL A 271 7.22 0.61 -21.04
CA VAL A 271 7.70 -0.53 -20.25
C VAL A 271 8.18 -0.04 -18.90
N HIS A 272 7.35 -0.20 -17.87
CA HIS A 272 7.69 0.13 -16.48
C HIS A 272 7.77 -1.14 -15.64
N PHE A 273 8.98 -1.64 -15.39
CA PHE A 273 9.21 -2.79 -14.52
C PHE A 273 8.67 -2.62 -13.09
N PRO A 274 8.73 -1.43 -12.45
CA PRO A 274 8.11 -1.28 -11.14
C PRO A 274 6.61 -1.57 -11.16
N ILE A 275 5.88 -1.18 -12.23
CA ILE A 275 4.44 -1.50 -12.35
C ILE A 275 4.22 -3.02 -12.42
N ILE A 276 5.02 -3.71 -13.25
CA ILE A 276 4.92 -5.15 -13.43
C ILE A 276 5.19 -5.88 -12.11
N LEU A 277 6.22 -5.46 -11.36
CA LEU A 277 6.55 -6.02 -10.06
C LEU A 277 5.55 -5.62 -8.96
N SER A 278 4.76 -4.57 -9.15
CA SER A 278 3.71 -4.19 -8.21
C SER A 278 2.40 -4.96 -8.39
N ALA A 279 2.27 -5.76 -9.47
CA ALA A 279 1.04 -6.46 -9.80
C ALA A 279 0.61 -7.45 -8.69
N THR A 280 1.55 -8.08 -7.98
CA THR A 280 1.23 -9.06 -6.93
C THR A 280 0.98 -8.44 -5.55
N SER A 281 0.91 -7.11 -5.45
CA SER A 281 0.81 -6.39 -4.17
C SER A 281 -0.41 -6.76 -3.31
N ALA A 282 -1.52 -7.20 -3.91
CA ALA A 282 -2.74 -7.60 -3.20
C ALA A 282 -2.74 -9.09 -2.81
N ILE A 283 -1.79 -9.89 -3.28
CA ILE A 283 -1.63 -11.29 -2.86
C ILE A 283 -0.94 -11.30 -1.49
N PRO A 284 -1.36 -12.11 -0.50
CA PRO A 284 -2.43 -13.12 -0.53
C PRO A 284 -3.77 -12.65 0.05
N THR A 285 -3.93 -11.37 0.38
CA THR A 285 -5.17 -10.85 0.99
C THR A 285 -6.34 -10.82 0.02
N ALA A 286 -6.06 -10.67 -1.28
CA ALA A 286 -7.02 -10.68 -2.36
C ALA A 286 -7.57 -12.09 -2.60
N PRO A 287 -8.89 -12.26 -2.71
CA PRO A 287 -9.48 -13.52 -3.14
C PRO A 287 -8.98 -13.93 -4.54
N PRO A 288 -8.88 -15.24 -4.84
CA PRO A 288 -8.35 -15.72 -6.14
C PRO A 288 -9.08 -15.16 -7.37
N GLY A 289 -10.36 -14.82 -7.23
CA GLY A 289 -11.19 -14.26 -8.30
C GLY A 289 -10.94 -12.77 -8.60
N GLU A 290 -10.19 -12.04 -7.76
CA GLU A 290 -9.99 -10.60 -7.91
C GLU A 290 -9.14 -10.28 -9.16
N TYR A 291 -8.03 -10.99 -9.35
CA TYR A 291 -7.12 -10.78 -10.49
C TYR A 291 -7.76 -11.09 -11.86
N PRO A 292 -8.43 -12.24 -12.07
CA PRO A 292 -9.17 -12.49 -13.30
C PRO A 292 -10.25 -11.44 -13.55
N SER A 293 -10.96 -11.00 -12.51
CA SER A 293 -12.00 -9.98 -12.64
C SER A 293 -11.41 -8.64 -13.07
N TRP A 294 -10.29 -8.22 -12.48
CA TRP A 294 -9.56 -7.02 -12.90
C TRP A 294 -9.11 -7.09 -14.36
N LEU A 295 -8.60 -8.24 -14.82
CA LEU A 295 -8.20 -8.45 -16.22
C LEU A 295 -9.41 -8.36 -17.17
N ILE A 296 -10.53 -8.99 -16.83
CA ILE A 296 -11.75 -8.97 -17.65
C ILE A 296 -12.31 -7.55 -17.75
N VAL A 297 -12.50 -6.88 -16.60
CA VAL A 297 -13.02 -5.51 -16.56
C VAL A 297 -12.06 -4.55 -17.26
N GLY A 298 -10.76 -4.70 -17.01
CA GLY A 298 -9.71 -3.92 -17.67
C GLY A 298 -9.74 -4.08 -19.19
N PHE A 299 -9.90 -5.30 -19.71
CA PHE A 299 -10.03 -5.57 -21.14
C PHE A 299 -11.32 -4.99 -21.72
N LEU A 300 -12.46 -5.20 -21.06
CA LEU A 300 -13.75 -4.68 -21.52
C LEU A 300 -13.74 -3.15 -21.60
N PHE A 301 -13.23 -2.46 -20.58
CA PHE A 301 -13.22 -0.99 -20.55
C PHE A 301 -12.12 -0.38 -21.41
N ASN A 302 -10.88 -0.88 -21.33
CA ASN A 302 -9.75 -0.24 -22.01
C ASN A 302 -9.50 -0.75 -23.43
N PHE A 303 -9.97 -1.94 -23.79
CA PHE A 303 -9.83 -2.46 -25.14
C PHE A 303 -11.15 -2.40 -25.92
N VAL A 304 -12.22 -3.03 -25.41
CA VAL A 304 -13.50 -3.14 -26.14
C VAL A 304 -14.21 -1.78 -26.20
N LEU A 305 -14.56 -1.19 -25.06
CA LEU A 305 -15.25 0.10 -24.99
C LEU A 305 -14.44 1.22 -25.66
N TYR A 306 -13.11 1.24 -25.45
CA TYR A 306 -12.25 2.22 -26.10
C TYR A 306 -12.24 2.11 -27.64
N ARG A 307 -12.35 0.89 -28.20
CA ARG A 307 -12.32 0.65 -29.64
C ARG A 307 -13.68 0.84 -30.32
N TYR A 308 -14.76 0.40 -29.67
CA TYR A 308 -16.11 0.40 -30.26
C TYR A 308 -16.98 1.61 -29.84
N ALA A 309 -16.72 2.23 -28.68
CA ALA A 309 -17.51 3.33 -28.14
C ALA A 309 -16.62 4.43 -27.52
N ARG A 310 -15.68 4.94 -28.33
CA ARG A 310 -14.65 5.88 -27.88
C ARG A 310 -15.22 7.18 -27.29
N ASP A 311 -16.32 7.70 -27.83
CA ASP A 311 -16.92 8.95 -27.36
C ASP A 311 -17.53 8.79 -25.96
N TRP A 312 -18.14 7.63 -25.69
CA TRP A 312 -18.63 7.31 -24.36
C TRP A 312 -17.48 7.16 -23.38
N TRP A 313 -16.41 6.42 -23.76
CA TRP A 313 -15.27 6.17 -22.90
C TRP A 313 -14.59 7.47 -22.45
N LYS A 314 -14.33 8.40 -23.38
CA LYS A 314 -13.69 9.68 -23.07
C LYS A 314 -14.50 10.54 -22.09
N ARG A 315 -15.83 10.48 -22.17
CA ARG A 315 -16.71 11.34 -21.37
C ARG A 315 -17.07 10.72 -20.02
N TYR A 316 -17.25 9.40 -19.96
CA TYR A 316 -17.89 8.75 -18.82
C TYR A 316 -17.03 7.67 -18.12
N ALA A 317 -15.91 7.20 -18.68
CA ALA A 317 -15.17 6.09 -18.08
C ALA A 317 -14.71 6.38 -16.64
N PHE A 318 -14.17 7.59 -16.38
CA PHE A 318 -13.72 7.98 -15.04
C PHE A 318 -14.90 8.19 -14.07
N VAL A 319 -15.99 8.80 -14.54
CA VAL A 319 -17.21 9.00 -13.73
C VAL A 319 -17.84 7.66 -13.37
N PHE A 320 -17.87 6.72 -14.32
CA PHE A 320 -18.37 5.37 -14.09
C PHE A 320 -17.51 4.63 -13.06
N SER A 321 -16.17 4.69 -13.18
CA SER A 321 -15.25 4.11 -12.20
C SER A 321 -15.48 4.67 -10.78
N ALA A 322 -15.61 6.00 -10.66
CA ALA A 322 -15.95 6.65 -9.39
C ALA A 322 -17.30 6.19 -8.85
N SER A 323 -18.32 6.06 -9.72
CA SER A 323 -19.66 5.61 -9.34
C SER A 323 -19.68 4.16 -8.85
N MET A 324 -18.91 3.27 -9.48
CA MET A 324 -18.78 1.87 -9.04
C MET A 324 -18.12 1.79 -7.67
N SER A 325 -17.08 2.58 -7.44
CA SER A 325 -16.41 2.65 -6.13
C SER A 325 -17.35 3.16 -5.02
N CYS A 326 -18.12 4.21 -5.30
CA CYS A 326 -19.15 4.70 -4.38
C CYS A 326 -20.27 3.67 -4.17
N GLY A 327 -20.69 3.00 -5.24
CA GLY A 327 -21.73 1.97 -5.23
C GLY A 327 -21.37 0.79 -4.34
N VAL A 328 -20.11 0.36 -4.32
CA VAL A 328 -19.63 -0.69 -3.41
C VAL A 328 -19.79 -0.27 -1.95
N VAL A 329 -19.36 0.96 -1.60
CA VAL A 329 -19.47 1.47 -0.21
C VAL A 329 -20.93 1.60 0.22
N VAL A 330 -21.79 2.17 -0.62
CA VAL A 330 -23.23 2.30 -0.33
C VAL A 330 -23.88 0.93 -0.20
N SER A 331 -23.55 -0.01 -1.07
CA SER A 331 -24.06 -1.38 -1.00
C SER A 331 -23.61 -2.09 0.26
N ALA A 332 -22.34 -1.92 0.67
CA ALA A 332 -21.81 -2.50 1.90
C ALA A 332 -22.54 -1.97 3.14
N LEU A 333 -22.82 -0.66 3.20
CA LEU A 333 -23.62 -0.07 4.28
C LEU A 333 -25.05 -0.60 4.31
N LEU A 334 -25.69 -0.70 3.14
CA LEU A 334 -27.05 -1.26 3.03
C LEU A 334 -27.09 -2.72 3.48
N ILE A 335 -26.13 -3.55 3.05
CA ILE A 335 -26.00 -4.94 3.47
C ILE A 335 -25.78 -5.02 4.98
N PHE A 336 -24.88 -4.21 5.53
CA PHE A 336 -24.60 -4.19 6.96
C PHE A 336 -25.84 -3.86 7.79
N PHE A 337 -26.54 -2.77 7.47
CA PHE A 337 -27.72 -2.34 8.24
C PHE A 337 -28.95 -3.21 8.01
N ALA A 338 -29.15 -3.73 6.80
CA ALA A 338 -30.32 -4.56 6.48
C ALA A 338 -30.17 -6.00 6.96
N LEU A 339 -28.97 -6.58 6.84
CA LEU A 339 -28.73 -8.01 7.05
C LEU A 339 -27.87 -8.28 8.27
N THR A 340 -26.60 -7.85 8.25
CA THR A 340 -25.60 -8.23 9.25
C THR A 340 -25.98 -7.75 10.65
N ASN A 341 -26.46 -6.51 10.78
CA ASN A 341 -26.90 -5.94 12.06
C ASN A 341 -28.16 -6.62 12.62
N ASN A 342 -28.99 -7.20 11.75
CA ASN A 342 -30.23 -7.90 12.13
C ASN A 342 -30.03 -9.43 12.24
N ASN A 343 -28.80 -9.92 12.19
CA ASN A 343 -28.45 -11.35 12.18
C ASN A 343 -29.18 -12.17 11.09
N VAL A 344 -29.42 -11.56 9.92
CA VAL A 344 -30.04 -12.24 8.78
C VAL A 344 -28.93 -12.82 7.91
N ASN A 345 -28.80 -14.14 7.93
CA ASN A 345 -27.84 -14.85 7.08
C ASN A 345 -28.22 -14.71 5.61
N PHE A 346 -27.27 -14.28 4.76
CA PHE A 346 -27.49 -14.20 3.32
C PHE A 346 -27.65 -15.61 2.71
N PRO A 347 -28.57 -15.82 1.75
CA PRO A 347 -28.73 -17.13 1.12
C PRO A 347 -27.45 -17.57 0.41
N THR A 348 -27.04 -18.82 0.61
CA THR A 348 -25.88 -19.40 -0.06
C THR A 348 -26.24 -19.74 -1.51
N TRP A 349 -25.53 -19.12 -2.46
CA TRP A 349 -25.67 -19.39 -3.89
C TRP A 349 -24.30 -19.42 -4.56
N TRP A 350 -24.26 -19.67 -5.87
CA TRP A 350 -23.01 -19.83 -6.61
C TRP A 350 -22.10 -18.58 -6.54
N GLY A 351 -22.68 -17.38 -6.39
CA GLY A 351 -21.93 -16.12 -6.30
C GLY A 351 -21.41 -15.75 -4.91
N THR A 352 -21.83 -16.42 -3.83
CA THR A 352 -21.34 -16.19 -2.46
C THR A 352 -20.22 -17.16 -2.05
N GLY A 353 -19.69 -17.95 -2.99
CA GLY A 353 -18.58 -18.86 -2.73
C GLY A 353 -18.90 -20.04 -1.79
N GLY A 354 -20.19 -20.36 -1.60
CA GLY A 354 -20.65 -21.50 -0.80
C GLY A 354 -20.21 -21.44 0.67
N ILE A 355 -20.00 -22.60 1.29
CA ILE A 355 -19.65 -22.75 2.73
C ILE A 355 -18.28 -22.12 3.07
N THR A 356 -17.38 -21.97 2.09
CA THR A 356 -16.03 -21.44 2.32
C THR A 356 -15.89 -19.95 2.06
N GLY A 357 -16.91 -19.28 1.52
CA GLY A 357 -16.89 -17.87 1.12
C GLY A 357 -16.12 -17.58 -0.17
N ASP A 358 -15.11 -18.39 -0.49
CA ASP A 358 -14.23 -18.21 -1.66
C ASP A 358 -14.49 -19.21 -2.80
N GLY A 359 -15.46 -20.14 -2.65
CA GLY A 359 -15.76 -21.16 -3.65
C GLY A 359 -14.67 -22.24 -3.82
N CYS A 360 -13.59 -22.17 -3.04
CA CYS A 360 -12.47 -23.11 -3.04
C CYS A 360 -12.47 -23.95 -1.75
N PRO A 361 -13.00 -25.19 -1.76
CA PRO A 361 -13.02 -26.06 -0.57
C PRO A 361 -11.62 -26.53 -0.12
N LEU A 362 -10.63 -26.47 -1.02
CA LEU A 362 -9.24 -26.86 -0.75
C LEU A 362 -8.33 -25.67 -0.38
N ALA A 363 -8.86 -24.46 -0.19
CA ALA A 363 -8.06 -23.29 0.12
C ALA A 363 -7.27 -23.42 1.44
N SER A 364 -7.80 -24.18 2.40
CA SER A 364 -7.16 -24.50 3.69
C SER A 364 -6.33 -25.80 3.66
N ALA A 365 -6.35 -26.55 2.55
CA ALA A 365 -5.61 -27.80 2.45
C ALA A 365 -4.12 -27.54 2.20
N ASN A 366 -3.26 -28.32 2.85
CA ASN A 366 -1.83 -28.31 2.55
C ASN A 366 -1.56 -28.90 1.15
N PHE A 367 -0.29 -28.87 0.70
CA PHE A 367 0.11 -29.42 -0.61
C PHE A 367 -0.29 -30.89 -0.83
N SER A 368 -0.50 -31.66 0.26
CA SER A 368 -0.98 -33.05 0.21
C SER A 368 -2.51 -33.20 0.26
N GLY A 369 -3.28 -32.11 0.18
CA GLY A 369 -4.75 -32.14 0.23
C GLY A 369 -5.31 -32.38 1.64
N ILE A 370 -4.48 -32.33 2.67
CA ILE A 370 -4.87 -32.52 4.07
C ILE A 370 -5.14 -31.15 4.66
N MET A 371 -6.36 -30.92 5.16
CA MET A 371 -6.65 -29.77 6.00
C MET A 371 -5.86 -29.95 7.30
N PRO A 372 -4.91 -29.07 7.64
CA PRO A 372 -4.23 -29.17 8.91
C PRO A 372 -5.25 -28.93 10.02
N ASP A 373 -5.37 -29.87 10.95
CA ASP A 373 -5.92 -29.59 12.27
C ASP A 373 -5.00 -28.56 12.92
N TYR A 374 -5.30 -27.27 12.75
CA TYR A 374 -4.59 -26.20 13.44
C TYR A 374 -4.89 -26.32 14.94
N LYS A 375 -4.08 -27.10 15.65
CA LYS A 375 -3.79 -26.79 17.05
C LYS A 375 -2.93 -25.52 17.01
N PRO A 376 -3.41 -24.38 17.53
CA PRO A 376 -2.55 -23.21 17.66
C PRO A 376 -1.32 -23.62 18.47
N LEU A 377 -0.14 -23.38 17.91
CA LEU A 377 1.11 -23.43 18.66
C LEU A 377 1.04 -22.29 19.68
N LEU A 378 0.64 -22.64 20.90
CA LEU A 378 0.94 -21.88 22.11
C LEU A 378 2.45 -21.80 22.29
#